data_AF-J2XXY5-F1
#
_entry.id   AF-J2XXY5-F1
#
_cell.length_a   1.000
_cell.length_b   1.000
_cell.length_c   1.000
_cell.angle_alpha   90.00
_cell.angle_beta   90.00
_cell.angle_gamma   90.00
#
_symmetry.space_group_name_H-M   'P 1'
#
loop_
_entity.id
_entity.type
_entity.pdbx_description
1 polymer ?
#
loop_
_entity_poly.entity_id
_entity_poly.type
_entity_poly.pdbx_seq_one_letter_code
_entity_poly.pdbx_strand_id
1 'polypeptide(L)'
;MGLRTAALVLLLATSMTACGGSQDKARELVEVSQLKEVYDDLVQTTMQSYSPRFLEVMDEDIRTVLEDKAPFKEMQELFIDSYAANLQADELDAAIRAHFHPEQAKSIFADTPEGRGFMSKMGDAYSNAQDTFENRLKERDPEIVEVLDEMNTRFNR
;
A
#
# COMPACT_ATOMS: atom_id res chain seq x y z
N MET A 1 16.22 15.17 32.61
CA MET A 1 15.70 13.87 32.15
C MET A 1 14.23 13.84 32.53
N GLY A 2 13.39 14.46 31.71
CA GLY A 2 12.01 14.82 32.07
C GLY A 2 11.01 14.11 31.16
N LEU A 3 9.83 13.83 31.71
CA LEU A 3 8.62 13.17 31.17
C LEU A 3 8.51 12.87 29.66
N ARG A 4 9.03 13.73 28.77
CA ARG A 4 9.08 13.53 27.31
C ARG A 4 9.80 12.25 26.89
N THR A 5 10.83 11.84 27.63
CA THR A 5 11.54 10.58 27.35
C THR A 5 10.71 9.35 27.75
N ALA A 6 9.79 9.49 28.72
CA ALA A 6 8.97 8.37 29.19
C ALA A 6 7.79 8.04 28.25
N ALA A 7 7.26 9.02 27.53
CA ALA A 7 6.16 8.81 26.58
C ALA A 7 6.57 7.96 25.36
N LEU A 8 7.81 8.14 24.88
CA LEU A 8 8.39 7.35 23.79
C LEU A 8 8.70 5.90 24.22
N VAL A 9 9.19 5.70 25.45
CA VAL A 9 9.49 4.36 25.99
C VAL A 9 8.23 3.51 26.17
N LEU A 10 7.06 4.14 26.35
CA LEU A 10 5.77 3.44 26.42
C LEU A 10 5.24 3.00 25.04
N LEU A 11 5.65 3.65 23.96
CA LEU A 11 5.29 3.25 22.58
C LEU A 11 6.27 2.23 22.00
N LEU A 12 7.54 2.28 22.40
CA LEU A 12 8.64 1.46 21.86
C LEU A 12 9.21 0.47 22.89
N ALA A 13 8.37 -0.05 23.79
CA ALA A 13 8.80 -1.03 24.78
C ALA A 13 9.21 -2.34 24.09
N THR A 14 10.52 -2.50 23.91
CA THR A 14 11.16 -3.59 23.19
C THR A 14 10.91 -4.94 23.84
N SER A 15 10.00 -5.72 23.25
CA SER A 15 9.90 -7.16 23.49
C SER A 15 10.36 -7.89 22.23
N MET A 16 11.55 -8.49 22.31
CA MET A 16 12.09 -9.34 21.25
C MET A 16 11.21 -10.58 21.11
N THR A 17 10.21 -10.52 20.22
CA THR A 17 9.43 -11.69 19.81
C THR A 17 9.42 -11.79 18.29
N ALA A 18 10.07 -12.86 17.83
CA ALA A 18 10.00 -13.58 16.55
C ALA A 18 9.33 -12.91 15.34
N CYS A 19 9.96 -13.02 14.17
CA CYS A 19 9.50 -12.57 12.84
C CYS A 19 8.03 -12.81 12.47
N GLY A 20 7.28 -13.69 13.16
CA GLY A 20 5.83 -13.82 13.00
C GLY A 20 5.03 -12.62 13.53
N GLY A 21 5.50 -11.94 14.57
CA GLY A 21 4.82 -10.77 15.15
C GLY A 21 4.75 -9.59 14.19
N SER A 22 5.81 -9.34 13.42
CA SER A 22 5.83 -8.26 12.42
C SER A 22 4.86 -8.53 11.27
N GLN A 23 4.75 -9.76 10.78
CA GLN A 23 3.87 -10.07 9.66
C GLN A 23 2.38 -9.93 10.03
N ASP A 24 1.99 -10.37 11.23
CA ASP A 24 0.62 -10.20 11.71
C ASP A 24 0.28 -8.73 11.96
N LYS A 25 1.23 -7.94 12.51
CA LYS A 25 1.05 -6.50 12.70
C LYS A 25 1.05 -5.71 11.39
N ALA A 26 1.85 -6.12 10.41
CA ALA A 26 1.81 -5.53 9.07
C ALA A 26 0.45 -5.79 8.40
N ARG A 27 -0.11 -7.00 8.57
CA ARG A 27 -1.47 -7.33 8.11
C ARG A 27 -2.51 -6.44 8.78
N GLU A 28 -2.49 -6.32 10.10
CA GLU A 28 -3.40 -5.44 10.85
C GLU A 28 -3.30 -3.99 10.38
N LEU A 29 -2.07 -3.48 10.18
CA LEU A 29 -1.84 -2.12 9.66
C LEU A 29 -2.45 -1.92 8.27
N VAL A 30 -2.27 -2.88 7.37
CA VAL A 30 -2.86 -2.83 6.02
C VAL A 30 -4.38 -2.89 6.07
N GLU A 31 -4.97 -3.71 6.95
CA GLU A 31 -6.42 -3.82 7.13
C GLU A 31 -7.08 -2.53 7.64
N VAL A 32 -6.40 -1.78 8.52
CA VAL A 32 -6.91 -0.49 9.02
C VAL A 32 -6.56 0.69 8.11
N SER A 33 -5.68 0.49 7.13
CA SER A 33 -5.29 1.53 6.18
C SER A 33 -6.35 1.75 5.09
N GLN A 34 -6.24 2.88 4.39
CA GLN A 34 -7.06 3.20 3.21
C GLN A 34 -6.46 2.61 1.92
N LEU A 35 -5.75 1.47 1.99
CA LEU A 35 -5.05 0.90 0.82
C LEU A 35 -5.99 0.59 -0.36
N LYS A 36 -7.26 0.25 -0.08
CA LYS A 36 -8.26 0.03 -1.14
C LYS A 36 -8.57 1.31 -1.92
N GLU A 37 -8.58 2.47 -1.27
CA GLU A 37 -8.81 3.75 -1.94
C GLU A 37 -7.63 4.09 -2.87
N VAL A 38 -6.40 3.83 -2.42
CA VAL A 38 -5.19 3.98 -3.25
C VAL A 38 -5.25 3.06 -4.46
N TYR A 39 -5.65 1.80 -4.27
CA TYR A 39 -5.83 0.84 -5.36
C TYR A 39 -6.90 1.30 -6.36
N ASP A 40 -8.05 1.74 -5.87
CA ASP A 40 -9.15 2.20 -6.72
C ASP A 40 -8.76 3.43 -7.55
N ASP A 41 -8.01 4.37 -6.97
CA ASP A 41 -7.49 5.54 -7.69
C ASP A 41 -6.48 5.14 -8.79
N LEU A 42 -5.59 4.18 -8.49
CA LEU A 42 -4.65 3.64 -9.47
C LEU A 42 -5.37 2.95 -10.63
N VAL A 43 -6.35 2.09 -10.34
CA VAL A 43 -7.15 1.41 -11.37
C VAL A 43 -7.93 2.42 -12.20
N GLN A 44 -8.57 3.41 -11.56
CA GLN A 44 -9.32 4.46 -12.24
C GLN A 44 -8.43 5.28 -13.18
N THR A 45 -7.25 5.70 -12.72
CA THR A 45 -6.28 6.47 -13.51
C THR A 45 -5.75 5.64 -14.68
N THR A 46 -5.45 4.36 -14.43
CA THR A 46 -4.95 3.45 -15.47
C THR A 46 -6.02 3.17 -16.51
N MET A 47 -7.27 2.93 -16.09
CA MET A 47 -8.42 2.73 -16.98
C MET A 47 -8.59 3.93 -17.93
N GLN A 48 -8.58 5.15 -17.38
CA GLN A 48 -8.68 6.38 -18.18
C GLN A 48 -7.55 6.54 -19.21
N SER A 49 -6.39 5.92 -18.98
CA SER A 49 -5.30 5.91 -19.97
C SER A 49 -5.55 4.97 -21.15
N TYR A 50 -6.33 3.90 -20.94
CA TYR A 50 -6.68 2.92 -21.97
C TYR A 50 -7.94 3.31 -22.76
N SER A 51 -8.95 3.93 -22.12
CA SER A 51 -10.24 4.24 -22.74
C SER A 51 -10.15 4.94 -24.11
N PRO A 52 -9.24 5.91 -24.35
CA PRO A 52 -9.13 6.57 -25.67
C PRO A 52 -8.66 5.64 -26.81
N ARG A 53 -8.00 4.52 -26.50
CA ARG A 53 -7.51 3.54 -27.48
C ARG A 53 -8.55 2.47 -27.81
N PHE A 54 -9.41 2.12 -26.86
CA PHE A 54 -10.36 1.00 -26.96
C PHE A 54 -11.81 1.50 -26.92
N LEU A 55 -12.19 2.29 -27.93
CA LEU A 55 -13.47 3.03 -27.96
C LEU A 55 -14.72 2.14 -27.95
N GLU A 56 -14.62 0.88 -28.36
CA GLU A 56 -15.72 -0.08 -28.36
C GLU A 56 -15.80 -0.93 -27.08
N VAL A 57 -14.89 -0.70 -26.12
CA VAL A 57 -14.85 -1.39 -24.83
C VAL A 57 -15.37 -0.46 -23.75
N MET A 58 -16.31 -0.93 -22.93
CA MET A 58 -16.85 -0.13 -21.83
C MET A 58 -15.77 0.10 -20.75
N ASP A 59 -15.81 1.25 -20.07
CA ASP A 59 -14.87 1.55 -18.98
C ASP A 59 -14.93 0.46 -17.89
N GLU A 60 -16.12 -0.07 -17.59
CA GLU A 60 -16.30 -1.17 -16.62
C GLU A 60 -15.59 -2.47 -17.05
N ASP A 61 -15.55 -2.74 -18.35
CA ASP A 61 -14.84 -3.90 -18.90
C ASP A 61 -13.32 -3.69 -18.83
N ILE A 62 -12.83 -2.49 -19.16
CA ILE A 62 -11.41 -2.13 -18.99
C ILE A 62 -11.00 -2.27 -17.52
N ARG A 63 -11.81 -1.76 -16.60
CA ARG A 63 -11.61 -1.93 -15.16
C ARG A 63 -11.53 -3.41 -14.77
N THR A 64 -12.43 -4.24 -15.28
CA THR A 64 -12.45 -5.68 -14.98
C THR A 64 -11.15 -6.37 -15.44
N VAL A 65 -10.64 -6.02 -16.62
CA VAL A 65 -9.35 -6.55 -17.11
C VAL A 65 -8.20 -6.09 -16.22
N LEU A 66 -8.19 -4.82 -15.78
CA LEU A 66 -7.18 -4.31 -14.86
C LEU A 66 -7.21 -5.02 -13.51
N GLU A 67 -8.40 -5.23 -12.95
CA GLU A 67 -8.55 -5.90 -11.65
C GLU A 67 -8.21 -7.40 -11.72
N ASP A 68 -8.41 -8.05 -12.87
CA ASP A 68 -7.95 -9.43 -13.11
C ASP A 68 -6.42 -9.51 -13.23
N LYS A 69 -5.82 -8.60 -14.00
CA LYS A 69 -4.38 -8.60 -14.27
C LYS A 69 -3.54 -8.01 -13.13
N ALA A 70 -4.12 -7.15 -12.30
CA ALA A 70 -3.46 -6.52 -11.17
C ALA A 70 -4.43 -6.51 -9.97
N PRO A 71 -4.65 -7.67 -9.34
CA PRO A 71 -5.66 -7.80 -8.29
C PRO A 71 -5.26 -7.06 -7.01
N PHE A 72 -6.23 -6.46 -6.34
CA PHE A 72 -6.02 -5.75 -5.06
C PHE A 72 -5.27 -6.60 -4.03
N LYS A 73 -5.56 -7.91 -3.98
CA LYS A 73 -4.89 -8.84 -3.06
C LYS A 73 -3.38 -8.86 -3.25
N GLU A 74 -2.89 -8.77 -4.48
CA GLU A 74 -1.45 -8.70 -4.74
C GLU A 74 -0.84 -7.41 -4.18
N MET A 75 -1.53 -6.27 -4.34
CA MET A 75 -1.10 -5.02 -3.71
C MET A 75 -1.08 -5.15 -2.19
N GLN A 76 -2.12 -5.72 -1.58
CA GLN A 76 -2.16 -5.96 -0.13
C GLN A 76 -0.96 -6.79 0.35
N GLU A 77 -0.66 -7.89 -0.33
CA GLU A 77 0.47 -8.77 0.02
C GLU A 77 1.82 -8.04 -0.08
N LEU A 78 2.02 -7.22 -1.11
CA LEU A 78 3.24 -6.40 -1.25
C LEU A 78 3.41 -5.39 -0.10
N PHE A 79 2.34 -4.75 0.32
CA PHE A 79 2.38 -3.82 1.45
C PHE A 79 2.66 -4.55 2.76
N ILE A 80 2.03 -5.71 2.99
CA ILE A 80 2.28 -6.55 4.18
C ILE A 80 3.76 -6.96 4.22
N ASP A 81 4.27 -7.50 3.12
CA ASP A 81 5.65 -7.99 3.04
C ASP A 81 6.66 -6.85 3.20
N SER A 82 6.41 -5.71 2.56
CA SER A 82 7.28 -4.54 2.66
C SER A 82 7.31 -3.97 4.08
N TYR A 83 6.16 -3.83 4.73
CA TYR A 83 6.11 -3.38 6.12
C TYR A 83 6.79 -4.38 7.07
N ALA A 84 6.52 -5.68 6.93
CA ALA A 84 7.13 -6.70 7.78
C ALA A 84 8.65 -6.82 7.60
N ALA A 85 9.17 -6.54 6.39
CA ALA A 85 10.60 -6.57 6.10
C ALA A 85 11.36 -5.35 6.66
N ASN A 86 10.69 -4.20 6.78
CA ASN A 86 11.34 -2.93 7.12
C ASN A 86 11.07 -2.44 8.55
N LEU A 87 10.03 -2.98 9.21
CA LEU A 87 9.56 -2.50 10.50
C LEU A 87 9.47 -3.63 11.53
N GLN A 88 9.82 -3.30 12.77
CA GLN A 88 9.62 -4.18 13.91
C GLN A 88 8.14 -4.20 14.34
N ALA A 89 7.73 -5.24 15.06
CA ALA A 89 6.34 -5.41 15.48
C ALA A 89 5.82 -4.26 16.37
N ASP A 90 6.68 -3.67 17.20
CA ASP A 90 6.36 -2.50 18.03
C ASP A 90 6.27 -1.19 17.21
N GLU A 91 7.14 -1.02 16.22
CA GLU A 91 7.05 0.06 15.22
C GLU A 91 5.70 -0.01 14.46
N LEU A 92 5.28 -1.22 14.06
CA LEU A 92 3.99 -1.45 13.40
C LEU A 92 2.80 -1.20 14.33
N ASP A 93 2.87 -1.65 15.59
CA ASP A 93 1.84 -1.37 16.60
C ASP A 93 1.71 0.14 16.88
N ALA A 94 2.84 0.87 16.90
CA ALA A 94 2.85 2.33 16.99
C ALA A 94 2.18 2.98 15.77
N ALA A 95 2.39 2.45 14.56
CA ALA A 95 1.71 2.92 13.34
C ALA A 95 0.18 2.75 13.44
N ILE A 96 -0.27 1.57 13.87
CA ILE A 96 -1.70 1.24 14.05
C ILE A 96 -2.33 2.18 15.08
N ARG A 97 -1.69 2.38 16.24
CA ARG A 97 -2.19 3.31 17.26
C ARG A 97 -2.25 4.75 16.75
N ALA A 98 -1.25 5.16 15.99
CA ALA A 98 -1.20 6.50 15.41
C ALA A 98 -2.32 6.73 14.38
N HIS A 99 -2.67 5.71 13.60
CA HIS A 99 -3.82 5.76 12.70
C HIS A 99 -5.11 6.10 13.45
N PHE A 100 -5.36 5.47 14.61
CA PHE A 100 -6.53 5.76 15.44
C PHE A 100 -6.42 7.04 16.29
N HIS A 101 -5.21 7.59 16.47
CA HIS A 101 -4.96 8.77 17.30
C HIS A 101 -4.02 9.80 16.63
N PRO A 102 -4.38 10.32 15.44
CA PRO A 102 -3.47 11.11 14.59
C PRO A 102 -2.97 12.40 15.26
N GLU A 103 -3.85 13.11 15.98
CA GLU A 103 -3.48 14.35 16.68
C GLU A 103 -2.43 14.13 17.78
N GLN A 104 -2.46 12.97 18.44
CA GLN A 104 -1.50 12.63 19.49
C GLN A 104 -0.17 12.18 18.89
N ALA A 105 -0.22 11.45 17.77
CA ALA A 105 0.96 10.91 17.10
C ALA A 105 1.76 11.98 16.34
N LYS A 106 1.10 13.01 15.80
CA LYS A 106 1.71 14.01 14.92
C LYS A 106 2.94 14.69 15.52
N SER A 107 2.82 15.19 16.76
CA SER A 107 3.95 15.87 17.44
C SER A 107 5.11 14.91 17.75
N ILE A 108 4.81 13.64 18.05
CA ILE A 108 5.82 12.63 18.39
C ILE A 108 6.63 12.26 17.13
N PHE A 109 5.96 12.04 16.01
CA PHE A 109 6.61 11.65 14.76
C PHE A 109 7.35 12.81 14.06
N ALA A 110 6.82 14.03 14.11
CA ALA A 110 7.45 15.16 13.44
C ALA A 110 8.62 15.76 14.23
N ASP A 111 8.49 15.89 15.55
CA ASP A 111 9.38 16.76 16.32
C ASP A 111 10.61 16.03 16.89
N THR A 112 10.62 14.69 16.89
CA THR A 112 11.72 13.88 17.45
C THR A 112 12.58 13.22 16.36
N PRO A 113 13.91 13.10 16.55
CA PRO A 113 14.76 12.34 15.62
C PRO A 113 14.29 10.89 15.41
N GLU A 114 13.86 10.24 16.48
CA GLU A 114 13.37 8.86 16.47
C GLU A 114 12.05 8.76 15.68
N GLY A 115 11.11 9.67 15.93
CA GLY A 115 9.86 9.75 15.19
C GLY A 115 10.05 10.00 13.70
N ARG A 116 10.99 10.88 13.34
CA ARG A 116 11.33 11.11 11.92
C ARG A 116 11.99 9.91 11.27
N GLY A 117 12.86 9.20 12.00
CA GLY A 117 13.46 7.95 11.54
C GLY A 117 12.40 6.88 11.27
N PHE A 118 11.43 6.73 12.19
CA PHE A 118 10.30 5.83 12.03
C PHE A 118 9.44 6.18 10.80
N MET A 119 9.09 7.46 10.63
CA MET A 119 8.33 7.91 9.45
C MET A 119 9.09 7.69 8.13
N SER A 120 10.42 7.84 8.14
CA SER A 120 11.25 7.53 6.97
C SER A 120 11.11 6.05 6.58
N LYS A 121 11.28 5.13 7.53
CA LYS A 121 11.13 3.69 7.26
C LYS A 121 9.73 3.32 6.75
N MET A 122 8.68 3.91 7.36
CA MET A 122 7.30 3.75 6.91
C MET A 122 7.13 4.22 5.47
N GLY A 123 7.67 5.40 5.14
CA GLY A 123 7.65 5.95 3.79
C GLY A 123 8.41 5.08 2.79
N ASP A 124 9.61 4.61 3.14
CA ASP A 124 10.40 3.72 2.28
C ASP A 124 9.68 2.40 2.02
N ALA A 125 9.08 1.80 3.05
CA ALA A 125 8.29 0.57 2.92
C ALA A 125 7.05 0.78 2.04
N TYR A 126 6.34 1.89 2.22
CA TYR A 126 5.19 2.28 1.41
C TYR A 126 5.60 2.44 -0.07
N SER A 127 6.60 3.27 -0.35
CA SER A 127 7.05 3.55 -1.72
C SER A 127 7.56 2.29 -2.41
N ASN A 128 8.33 1.45 -1.72
CA ASN A 128 8.81 0.19 -2.30
C ASN A 128 7.67 -0.75 -2.70
N ALA A 129 6.63 -0.86 -1.88
CA ALA A 129 5.47 -1.69 -2.20
C ALA A 129 4.68 -1.12 -3.39
N GLN A 130 4.44 0.20 -3.39
CA GLN A 130 3.73 0.88 -4.48
C GLN A 130 4.50 0.77 -5.80
N ASP A 131 5.79 1.11 -5.81
CA ASP A 131 6.64 1.03 -7.00
C ASP A 131 6.71 -0.40 -7.55
N THR A 132 6.79 -1.40 -6.66
CA THR A 132 6.79 -2.81 -7.07
C THR A 132 5.47 -3.18 -7.76
N PHE A 133 4.33 -2.77 -7.20
CA PHE A 133 3.03 -3.04 -7.80
C PHE A 133 2.86 -2.35 -9.15
N GLU A 134 3.18 -1.05 -9.22
CA GLU A 134 3.10 -0.28 -10.47
C GLU A 134 4.03 -0.83 -11.57
N ASN A 135 5.24 -1.27 -11.21
CA ASN A 135 6.16 -1.88 -12.17
C ASN A 135 5.60 -3.21 -12.71
N ARG A 136 5.00 -4.04 -11.86
CA ARG A 136 4.34 -5.28 -12.30
C ARG A 136 3.15 -4.98 -13.21
N LEU A 137 2.37 -3.94 -12.93
CA LEU A 137 1.28 -3.51 -13.81
C LEU A 137 1.82 -3.07 -15.17
N LYS A 138 2.91 -2.28 -15.22
CA LYS A 138 3.57 -1.89 -16.47
C LYS A 138 4.11 -3.09 -17.25
N GLU A 139 4.70 -4.07 -16.57
CA GLU A 139 5.17 -5.31 -17.19
C GLU A 139 4.02 -6.14 -17.80
N ARG A 140 2.80 -6.00 -17.26
CA ARG A 140 1.58 -6.67 -17.75
C ARG A 140 0.82 -5.87 -18.82
N ASP A 141 1.26 -4.66 -19.16
CA ASP A 141 0.64 -3.82 -20.20
C ASP A 141 0.42 -4.56 -21.53
N PRO A 142 1.38 -5.35 -22.05
CA PRO A 142 1.16 -6.10 -23.29
C PRO A 142 -0.01 -7.09 -23.22
N GLU A 143 -0.18 -7.78 -22.09
CA GLU A 143 -1.26 -8.74 -21.89
C GLU A 143 -2.62 -8.05 -21.72
N ILE A 144 -2.65 -6.91 -21.03
CA ILE A 144 -3.85 -6.08 -20.87
C ILE A 144 -4.30 -5.58 -22.24
N VAL A 145 -3.36 -5.05 -23.03
CA VAL A 145 -3.61 -4.55 -24.38
C VAL A 145 -4.13 -5.65 -25.30
N GLU A 146 -3.55 -6.85 -25.25
CA GLU A 146 -4.00 -8.00 -26.06
C GLU A 146 -5.48 -8.34 -25.78
N VAL A 147 -5.86 -8.46 -24.50
CA VAL A 147 -7.25 -8.75 -24.10
C VAL A 147 -8.19 -7.62 -24.56
N LEU A 148 -7.80 -6.37 -24.37
CA LEU A 148 -8.63 -5.22 -24.78
C LEU A 148 -8.76 -5.11 -26.30
N ASP A 149 -7.70 -5.41 -27.08
CA ASP A 149 -7.75 -5.44 -28.54
C ASP A 149 -8.71 -6.56 -29.04
N GLU A 150 -8.72 -7.72 -28.40
CA GLU A 150 -9.69 -8.79 -28.70
C GLU A 150 -11.13 -8.33 -28.42
N MET A 151 -11.37 -7.68 -27.28
CA MET A 151 -12.69 -7.15 -26.95
C MET A 151 -13.15 -6.08 -27.94
N ASN A 152 -12.27 -5.14 -28.28
CA ASN A 152 -12.54 -4.03 -29.19
C ASN A 152 -12.83 -4.50 -30.63
N THR A 153 -12.23 -5.62 -31.06
CA THR A 153 -12.48 -6.19 -32.38
C THR A 153 -13.70 -7.11 -32.43
N ARG A 154 -14.11 -7.70 -31.30
CA ARG A 154 -15.25 -8.62 -31.21
C ARG A 154 -16.61 -7.95 -31.48
N PHE A 155 -16.74 -6.65 -31.20
CA PHE A 155 -17.95 -5.87 -31.52
C PHE A 155 -18.02 -5.42 -32.99
N ASN A 156 -16.96 -5.64 -33.78
CA ASN A 156 -16.88 -5.28 -35.20
C ASN A 156 -17.10 -6.49 -36.16
N ARG A 157 -17.57 -7.64 -35.65
CA ARG A 157 -17.97 -8.83 -36.43
C ARG A 157 -19.44 -9.14 -36.22
#